data_AF-A0A3N5UNT7-F1
#
_entry.id   AF-A0A3N5UNT7-F1
#
_cell.length_a   1.000
_cell.length_b   1.000
_cell.length_c   1.000
_cell.angle_alpha   90.00
_cell.angle_beta   90.00
_cell.angle_gamma   90.00
#
_symmetry.space_group_name_H-M   'P 1'
#
loop_
_entity.id
_entity.type
_entity.pdbx_description
1 polymer ?
#
loop_
_entity_poly.entity_id
_entity_poly.type
_entity_poly.pdbx_seq_one_letter_code
_entity_poly.pdbx_strand_id
1 'polypeptide(L)'
;ECLTGDVMGSLRCDCRDQLEAALKKIGRMERGMVLYLRQEGRGIGLINKIRAYSLQDEGLDTVEANLALGFRDDERDYAVAAHMLMSLKIESVQLMTNNPKKINQLMRYGIQVNGRVPHIMEPNEYNRFYLETKVAKSGHMIDFYGKEHLSEQSDLPIVEGMSEAQIEEINE
;
A
#
# COMPACT_ATOMS: atom_id res chain seq x y z
N GLU A 1 6.43 0.67 -10.99
CA GLU A 1 6.48 -0.35 -12.04
C GLU A 1 6.83 -1.68 -11.43
N CYS A 2 6.10 -2.72 -11.81
CA CYS A 2 6.37 -4.11 -11.50
C CYS A 2 5.99 -4.96 -12.73
N LEU A 3 6.90 -5.17 -13.68
CA LEU A 3 6.63 -5.86 -14.94
C LEU A 3 5.97 -7.24 -14.73
N THR A 4 6.48 -8.01 -13.76
CA THR A 4 5.98 -9.35 -13.46
C THR A 4 4.53 -9.33 -12.95
N GLY A 5 4.15 -8.35 -12.14
CA GLY A 5 2.78 -8.21 -11.66
C GLY A 5 1.90 -7.54 -12.70
N ASP A 6 2.26 -6.31 -13.06
CA ASP A 6 1.45 -5.37 -13.84
C ASP A 6 1.17 -5.87 -15.27
N VAL A 7 2.09 -6.64 -15.86
CA VAL A 7 1.96 -7.13 -17.26
C VAL A 7 1.82 -8.65 -17.32
N MET A 8 2.62 -9.40 -16.56
CA MET A 8 2.66 -10.87 -16.68
C MET A 8 1.68 -11.58 -15.73
N GLY A 9 0.95 -10.85 -14.87
CA GLY A 9 -0.05 -11.44 -13.98
C GLY A 9 0.54 -12.32 -12.86
N SER A 10 1.77 -12.03 -12.41
CA SER A 10 2.42 -12.77 -11.33
C SER A 10 1.62 -12.72 -10.03
N LEU A 11 1.38 -13.89 -9.43
CA LEU A 11 0.72 -14.04 -8.14
C LEU A 11 1.67 -13.82 -6.94
N ARG A 12 2.99 -13.76 -7.18
CA ARG A 12 4.01 -13.60 -6.12
C ARG A 12 4.01 -12.22 -5.45
N CYS A 13 3.27 -11.26 -6.00
CA CYS A 13 3.14 -9.91 -5.46
C CYS A 13 1.71 -9.38 -5.67
N ASP A 14 1.39 -8.29 -4.98
CA ASP A 14 0.11 -7.59 -5.03
C ASP A 14 0.11 -6.38 -5.99
N CYS A 15 1.15 -6.22 -6.82
CA CYS A 15 1.33 -5.00 -7.61
C CYS A 15 0.22 -4.78 -8.65
N ARG A 16 -0.23 -5.85 -9.31
CA ARG A 16 -1.32 -5.80 -10.28
C ARG A 16 -2.62 -5.38 -9.62
N ASP A 17 -2.98 -6.06 -8.53
CA ASP A 17 -4.20 -5.78 -7.77
C ASP A 17 -4.19 -4.34 -7.27
N GLN A 18 -3.05 -3.86 -6.77
CA GLN A 18 -2.87 -2.47 -6.38
C GLN A 18 -3.06 -1.49 -7.55
N LEU A 19 -2.53 -1.78 -8.73
CA LEU A 19 -2.67 -0.92 -9.89
C LEU A 19 -4.13 -0.88 -10.37
N GLU A 20 -4.77 -2.03 -10.53
CA GLU A 20 -6.16 -2.14 -10.97
C GLU A 20 -7.11 -1.48 -9.97
N ALA A 21 -6.93 -1.71 -8.67
CA ALA A 21 -7.74 -1.08 -7.62
C ALA A 21 -7.56 0.44 -7.57
N ALA A 22 -6.32 0.94 -7.77
CA ALA A 22 -6.06 2.37 -7.83
C ALA A 22 -6.75 3.02 -9.04
N LEU A 23 -6.62 2.42 -10.23
CA LEU A 23 -7.28 2.89 -11.45
C LEU A 23 -8.81 2.88 -11.32
N LYS A 24 -9.39 1.80 -10.77
CA LYS A 24 -10.83 1.69 -10.52
C LYS A 24 -11.34 2.75 -9.54
N LYS A 25 -10.57 3.02 -8.48
CA LYS A 25 -10.92 4.04 -7.48
C LYS A 25 -10.81 5.45 -8.05
N ILE A 26 -9.73 5.75 -8.78
CA ILE A 26 -9.55 7.03 -9.47
C ILE A 26 -10.63 7.27 -10.52
N GLY A 27 -11.02 6.24 -11.28
CA GLY A 27 -12.08 6.35 -12.29
C GLY A 27 -13.48 6.68 -11.72
N ARG A 28 -13.66 6.61 -10.39
CA ARG A 28 -14.88 7.02 -9.69
C ARG A 28 -14.78 8.40 -9.03
N MET A 29 -13.61 9.04 -9.10
CA MET A 29 -13.35 10.36 -8.53
C MET A 29 -13.42 11.42 -9.62
N GLU A 30 -13.77 12.65 -9.25
CA GLU A 30 -13.73 13.79 -10.17
C GLU A 30 -12.29 14.05 -10.68
N ARG A 31 -11.30 13.83 -9.81
CA ARG A 31 -9.89 14.11 -10.08
C ARG A 31 -9.03 13.01 -9.47
N GLY A 32 -8.04 12.56 -10.23
CA GLY A 32 -7.04 11.63 -9.74
C GLY A 32 -6.01 11.31 -10.82
N MET A 33 -4.87 10.77 -10.41
CA MET A 33 -3.81 10.38 -11.31
C MET A 33 -3.03 9.20 -10.75
N VAL A 34 -2.43 8.42 -11.66
CA VAL A 34 -1.42 7.41 -11.33
C VAL A 34 -0.09 7.87 -11.87
N LEU A 35 0.90 8.06 -10.98
CA LEU A 35 2.28 8.27 -11.38
C LEU A 35 2.97 6.91 -11.48
N TYR A 36 3.15 6.44 -12.71
CA TYR A 36 3.79 5.14 -12.96
C TYR A 36 5.31 5.28 -12.99
N LEU A 37 5.94 5.18 -11.82
CA LEU A 37 7.39 5.32 -11.68
C LEU A 37 8.12 4.06 -12.17
N ARG A 38 9.06 4.25 -13.10
CA ARG A 38 9.90 3.18 -13.68
C ARG A 38 11.08 2.83 -12.78
N GLN A 39 10.78 2.40 -11.56
CA GLN A 39 11.73 1.98 -10.53
C GLN A 39 11.47 0.52 -10.14
N GLU A 40 11.68 -0.37 -11.10
CA GLU A 40 11.44 -1.81 -10.95
C GLU A 40 12.21 -2.43 -9.77
N GLY A 41 11.62 -3.42 -9.10
CA GLY A 41 12.29 -4.18 -8.05
C GLY A 41 12.67 -3.35 -6.82
N ARG A 42 11.96 -2.27 -6.50
CA ARG A 42 12.37 -1.29 -5.48
C ARG A 42 13.70 -0.59 -5.82
N GLY A 43 13.95 -0.34 -7.10
CA GLY A 43 15.13 0.39 -7.58
C GLY A 43 16.30 -0.50 -8.00
N ILE A 44 16.27 -1.80 -7.69
CA ILE A 44 17.36 -2.73 -8.06
C ILE A 44 17.27 -3.23 -9.50
N GLY A 45 16.14 -2.99 -10.18
CA GLY A 45 15.88 -3.43 -11.55
C GLY A 45 15.37 -4.87 -11.67
N LEU A 46 14.87 -5.22 -12.86
CA LEU A 46 14.21 -6.51 -13.12
C LEU A 46 15.14 -7.71 -12.94
N ILE A 47 16.38 -7.62 -13.43
CA ILE A 47 17.34 -8.74 -13.39
C ILE A 47 17.64 -9.11 -11.93
N ASN A 48 17.90 -8.12 -11.08
CA ASN A 48 18.19 -8.36 -9.66
C ASN A 48 16.95 -8.80 -8.89
N LYS A 49 15.75 -8.34 -9.27
CA LYS A 49 14.50 -8.87 -8.73
C LYS A 49 14.34 -10.36 -9.02
N ILE A 50 14.66 -10.81 -10.24
CA ILE A 50 14.63 -12.24 -10.59
C ILE A 50 15.65 -13.03 -9.77
N ARG A 51 16.87 -12.50 -9.58
CA ARG A 51 17.87 -13.12 -8.70
C ARG A 51 17.40 -13.19 -7.24
N ALA A 52 16.74 -12.14 -6.75
CA ALA A 52 16.17 -12.12 -5.41
C ALA A 52 15.06 -13.15 -5.25
N TYR A 53 14.27 -13.42 -6.31
CA TYR A 53 13.30 -14.51 -6.31
C TYR A 53 13.95 -15.88 -6.26
N SER A 54 15.07 -16.11 -6.93
CA SER A 54 15.81 -17.37 -6.80
C SER A 54 16.26 -17.62 -5.36
N LEU A 55 16.78 -16.58 -4.69
CA LEU A 55 17.17 -16.68 -3.28
C LEU A 55 15.96 -16.89 -2.34
N GLN A 56 14.81 -16.30 -2.67
CA GLN A 56 13.57 -16.54 -1.92
C GLN A 56 13.05 -17.96 -2.09
N ASP A 57 13.18 -18.53 -3.29
CA ASP A 57 12.84 -19.93 -3.56
C ASP A 57 13.76 -20.89 -2.77
N GLU A 58 14.95 -20.43 -2.35
CA GLU A 58 15.88 -21.12 -1.43
C GLU A 58 15.57 -20.87 0.07
N GLY A 59 14.55 -20.06 0.38
CA GLY A 59 14.03 -19.85 1.74
C GLY A 59 14.38 -18.51 2.39
N LEU A 60 15.11 -17.61 1.71
CA LEU A 60 15.35 -16.26 2.23
C LEU A 60 14.08 -15.41 2.12
N ASP A 61 13.89 -14.46 3.03
CA ASP A 61 12.85 -13.45 2.81
C ASP A 61 13.28 -12.34 1.84
N THR A 62 12.37 -11.41 1.56
CA THR A 62 12.64 -10.30 0.62
C THR A 62 13.78 -9.37 1.08
N VAL A 63 13.90 -9.12 2.38
CA VAL A 63 14.95 -8.25 2.94
C VAL A 63 16.30 -8.96 2.87
N GLU A 64 16.32 -10.23 3.30
CA GLU A 64 17.51 -11.08 3.31
C GLU A 64 18.05 -11.30 1.89
N ALA A 65 17.18 -11.59 0.93
CA ALA A 65 17.55 -11.75 -0.47
C ALA A 65 18.16 -10.47 -1.06
N ASN A 66 17.60 -9.29 -0.73
CA ASN A 66 18.17 -8.01 -1.19
C ASN A 66 19.55 -7.75 -0.56
N LEU A 67 19.70 -7.99 0.74
CA LEU A 67 20.97 -7.83 1.45
C LEU A 67 22.04 -8.78 0.91
N ALA A 68 21.69 -10.03 0.62
CA ALA A 68 22.58 -11.02 0.02
C ALA A 68 23.07 -10.59 -1.38
N LEU A 69 22.25 -9.84 -2.11
CA LEU A 69 22.60 -9.25 -3.41
C LEU A 69 23.33 -7.90 -3.29
N GLY A 70 23.56 -7.38 -2.08
CA GLY A 70 24.27 -6.13 -1.82
C GLY A 70 23.40 -4.87 -1.91
N PHE A 71 22.08 -5.00 -1.84
CA PHE A 71 21.13 -3.88 -1.89
C PHE A 71 20.49 -3.60 -0.53
N ARG A 72 20.00 -2.37 -0.33
CA ARG A 72 19.10 -2.06 0.78
C ARG A 72 17.71 -2.66 0.55
N ASP A 73 16.90 -2.68 1.61
CA ASP A 73 15.49 -3.11 1.54
C ASP A 73 14.67 -2.32 0.50
N ASP A 74 14.99 -1.04 0.30
CA ASP A 74 14.33 -0.16 -0.65
C ASP A 74 15.30 0.92 -1.16
N GLU A 75 15.65 0.87 -2.45
CA GLU A 75 16.54 1.83 -3.13
C GLU A 75 15.75 2.92 -3.88
N ARG A 76 14.43 2.98 -3.71
CA ARG A 76 13.60 3.97 -4.40
C ARG A 76 13.78 5.35 -3.82
N ASP A 77 13.83 6.32 -4.73
CA ASP A 77 13.76 7.73 -4.43
C ASP A 77 12.50 8.34 -5.06
N TYR A 78 11.63 8.90 -4.21
CA TYR A 78 10.40 9.57 -4.64
C TYR A 78 10.59 11.04 -5.05
N ALA A 79 11.85 11.53 -5.14
CA ALA A 79 12.15 12.86 -5.69
C ALA A 79 11.57 13.05 -7.09
N VAL A 80 11.67 12.04 -7.95
CA VAL A 80 11.10 12.07 -9.31
C VAL A 80 9.59 12.31 -9.26
N ALA A 81 8.87 11.65 -8.36
CA ALA A 81 7.44 11.84 -8.20
C ALA A 81 7.10 13.26 -7.70
N ALA A 82 7.90 13.79 -6.77
CA ALA A 82 7.75 15.18 -6.32
C ALA A 82 7.93 16.18 -7.47
N HIS A 83 8.98 16.01 -8.29
CA HIS A 83 9.21 16.85 -9.46
C HIS A 83 8.09 16.76 -10.51
N MET A 84 7.51 15.57 -10.71
CA MET A 84 6.35 15.39 -11.59
C MET A 84 5.15 16.17 -11.05
N LEU A 85 4.84 16.06 -9.76
CA LEU A 85 3.72 16.77 -9.12
C LEU A 85 3.91 18.30 -9.19
N MET A 86 5.12 18.81 -8.94
CA MET A 86 5.44 20.23 -9.06
C MET A 86 5.31 20.72 -10.50
N SER A 87 5.79 19.95 -11.48
CA SER A 87 5.67 20.28 -12.91
C SER A 87 4.21 20.35 -13.36
N LEU A 88 3.36 19.48 -12.79
CA LEU A 88 1.91 19.48 -13.00
C LEU A 88 1.18 20.56 -12.18
N LYS A 89 1.90 21.36 -11.39
CA LYS A 89 1.37 22.43 -10.53
C LYS A 89 0.33 21.91 -9.53
N ILE A 90 0.53 20.70 -9.02
CA ILE A 90 -0.32 20.11 -7.98
C ILE A 90 0.08 20.70 -6.62
N GLU A 91 -0.85 21.39 -5.97
CA GLU A 91 -0.62 22.04 -4.67
C GLU A 91 -0.59 21.04 -3.52
N SER A 92 -1.47 20.03 -3.55
CA SER A 92 -1.53 18.99 -2.53
C SER A 92 -2.09 17.69 -3.06
N VAL A 93 -1.80 16.59 -2.35
CA VAL A 93 -2.27 15.24 -2.71
C VAL A 93 -2.91 14.54 -1.51
N GLN A 94 -3.96 13.76 -1.79
CA GLN A 94 -4.34 12.63 -0.94
C GLN A 94 -3.66 11.38 -1.50
N LEU A 95 -2.74 10.82 -0.72
CA LEU A 95 -1.87 9.76 -1.23
C LEU A 95 -2.46 8.38 -0.94
N MET A 96 -2.70 7.61 -2.01
CA MET A 96 -3.07 6.21 -1.91
C MET A 96 -1.83 5.35 -1.63
N THR A 97 -1.60 4.95 -0.37
CA THR A 97 -0.44 4.14 0.02
C THR A 97 -0.55 3.50 1.40
N ASN A 98 0.14 2.38 1.57
CA ASN A 98 0.42 1.76 2.88
C ASN A 98 1.88 1.93 3.32
N ASN A 99 2.73 2.55 2.50
CA ASN A 99 4.15 2.74 2.82
C ASN A 99 4.37 4.12 3.46
N PRO A 100 4.66 4.20 4.78
CA PRO A 100 4.90 5.49 5.43
C PRO A 100 6.16 6.19 4.91
N LYS A 101 7.19 5.45 4.45
CA LYS A 101 8.40 6.04 3.86
C LYS A 101 8.07 6.87 2.62
N LYS A 102 7.08 6.45 1.82
CA LYS A 102 6.62 7.18 0.63
C LYS A 102 5.99 8.52 1.00
N ILE A 103 5.17 8.56 2.05
CA ILE A 103 4.57 9.79 2.58
C ILE A 103 5.69 10.74 3.03
N ASN A 104 6.58 10.25 3.89
CA ASN A 104 7.65 11.06 4.47
C ASN A 104 8.62 11.61 3.41
N GLN A 105 9.00 10.82 2.41
CA GLN A 105 9.85 11.31 1.32
C GLN A 105 9.17 12.40 0.49
N LEU A 106 7.90 12.23 0.10
CA LEU A 106 7.18 13.26 -0.66
C LEU A 106 7.06 14.56 0.13
N MET A 107 6.74 14.49 1.42
CA MET A 107 6.71 15.66 2.31
C MET A 107 8.08 16.34 2.41
N ARG A 108 9.16 15.55 2.56
CA ARG A 108 10.53 16.06 2.59
C ARG A 108 10.91 16.78 1.30
N TYR A 109 10.40 16.34 0.16
CA TYR A 109 10.60 16.99 -1.13
C TYR A 109 9.62 18.15 -1.39
N GLY A 110 8.87 18.61 -0.38
CA GLY A 110 8.03 19.79 -0.48
C GLY A 110 6.63 19.54 -1.05
N ILE A 111 6.19 18.28 -1.16
CA ILE A 111 4.82 17.96 -1.55
C ILE A 111 3.92 17.98 -0.32
N GLN A 112 2.84 18.77 -0.38
CA GLN A 112 1.83 18.77 0.67
C GLN A 112 0.95 17.52 0.58
N VAL A 113 1.09 16.62 1.56
CA VAL A 113 0.25 15.41 1.69
C VAL A 113 -0.86 15.68 2.70
N ASN A 114 -2.06 15.99 2.20
CA ASN A 114 -3.22 16.38 3.03
C ASN A 114 -4.05 15.19 3.53
N GLY A 115 -3.71 13.98 3.13
CA GLY A 115 -4.39 12.79 3.61
C GLY A 115 -3.76 11.51 3.06
N ARG A 116 -4.01 10.42 3.77
CA ARG A 116 -3.69 9.06 3.32
C ARG A 116 -4.98 8.34 2.97
N VAL A 117 -5.01 7.74 1.78
CA VAL A 117 -6.02 6.76 1.41
C VAL A 117 -5.40 5.37 1.57
N PRO A 118 -5.89 4.51 2.49
CA PRO A 118 -5.42 3.14 2.61
C PRO A 118 -5.55 2.39 1.28
N HIS A 119 -4.55 1.55 0.95
CA HIS A 119 -4.46 0.84 -0.32
C HIS A 119 -4.21 -0.66 -0.13
N ILE A 120 -5.10 -1.32 0.59
CA ILE A 120 -4.93 -2.69 1.08
C ILE A 120 -5.65 -3.64 0.13
N MET A 121 -4.93 -4.67 -0.34
CA MET A 121 -5.48 -5.76 -1.15
C MET A 121 -5.56 -7.02 -0.31
N GLU A 122 -6.53 -7.88 -0.59
CA GLU A 122 -6.61 -9.19 0.05
C GLU A 122 -5.41 -10.06 -0.36
N PRO A 123 -4.68 -10.66 0.60
CA PRO A 123 -3.60 -11.59 0.29
C PRO A 123 -4.13 -12.85 -0.40
N ASN A 124 -3.38 -13.35 -1.38
CA ASN A 124 -3.57 -14.70 -1.93
C ASN A 124 -2.61 -15.70 -1.25
N GLU A 125 -2.75 -16.98 -1.58
CA GLU A 125 -1.91 -18.06 -1.01
C GLU A 125 -0.41 -17.90 -1.30
N TYR A 126 -0.03 -17.22 -2.39
CA TYR A 126 1.35 -17.06 -2.85
C TYR A 126 2.04 -15.80 -2.31
N ASN A 127 1.28 -14.74 -1.98
CA ASN A 127 1.83 -13.44 -1.58
C ASN A 127 1.66 -13.10 -0.10
N ARG A 128 0.97 -13.94 0.68
CA ARG A 128 0.76 -13.73 2.13
C ARG A 128 2.07 -13.50 2.88
N PHE A 129 3.03 -14.43 2.76
CA PHE A 129 4.34 -14.33 3.42
C PHE A 129 5.09 -13.04 3.04
N TYR A 130 5.00 -12.65 1.78
CA TYR A 130 5.59 -11.42 1.27
C TYR A 130 4.97 -10.16 1.90
N LEU A 131 3.64 -10.12 2.04
CA LEU A 131 2.94 -9.01 2.66
C LEU A 131 3.20 -8.94 4.17
N GLU A 132 3.21 -10.08 4.86
CA GLU A 132 3.56 -10.18 6.28
C GLU A 132 4.98 -9.66 6.53
N THR A 133 5.94 -10.04 5.69
CA THR A 133 7.32 -9.53 5.76
C THR A 133 7.38 -8.01 5.60
N LYS A 134 6.58 -7.41 4.69
CA LYS A 134 6.51 -5.95 4.53
C LYS A 134 6.01 -5.25 5.80
N VAL A 135 5.07 -5.84 6.52
CA VAL A 135 4.57 -5.29 7.78
C VAL A 135 5.65 -5.42 8.85
N ALA A 136 6.14 -6.64 9.08
CA ALA A 136 7.07 -6.96 10.15
C ALA A 136 8.44 -6.28 10.00
N LYS A 137 9.02 -6.27 8.79
CA LYS A 137 10.39 -5.80 8.55
C LYS A 137 10.47 -4.42 7.89
N SER A 138 9.53 -4.05 7.03
CA SER A 138 9.55 -2.77 6.30
C SER A 138 8.61 -1.70 6.88
N GLY A 139 7.80 -2.02 7.89
CA GLY A 139 6.91 -1.08 8.59
C GLY A 139 5.70 -0.62 7.78
N HIS A 140 5.21 -1.45 6.85
CA HIS A 140 4.02 -1.12 6.05
C HIS A 140 2.74 -1.13 6.92
N MET A 141 1.85 -0.17 6.68
CA MET A 141 0.54 -0.05 7.33
C MET A 141 -0.51 -0.93 6.63
N ILE A 142 -0.33 -2.25 6.68
CA ILE A 142 -1.28 -3.22 6.15
C ILE A 142 -1.93 -3.91 7.35
N ASP A 143 -3.25 -3.83 7.43
CA ASP A 143 -4.03 -4.57 8.41
C ASP A 143 -4.63 -5.80 7.72
N PHE A 144 -4.08 -6.99 8.04
CA PHE A 144 -4.58 -8.26 7.50
C PHE A 144 -5.80 -8.78 8.24
N TYR A 145 -6.02 -8.28 9.45
CA TYR A 145 -7.08 -8.66 10.36
C TYR A 145 -7.79 -7.38 10.72
N GLY A 146 -8.52 -6.79 9.76
CA GLY A 146 -9.31 -5.59 10.01
C GLY A 146 -9.97 -5.73 11.38
N LYS A 147 -9.66 -4.82 12.31
CA LYS A 147 -9.96 -4.91 13.75
C LYS A 147 -11.07 -5.93 14.04
N GLU A 148 -10.77 -6.97 14.82
CA GLU A 148 -11.79 -7.91 15.30
C GLU A 148 -13.01 -7.12 15.73
N HIS A 149 -14.12 -7.28 14.99
CA HIS A 149 -15.38 -6.69 15.36
C HIS A 149 -15.90 -7.53 16.51
N LEU A 150 -15.42 -7.22 17.72
CA LEU A 150 -15.97 -7.78 18.95
C LEU A 150 -17.45 -7.40 18.96
N SER A 151 -18.33 -8.36 19.19
CA SER A 151 -19.78 -8.14 19.21
C SER A 151 -20.21 -7.00 20.15
N GLU A 152 -19.39 -6.71 21.16
CA GLU A 152 -19.53 -5.60 22.11
C GLU A 152 -19.36 -4.20 21.48
N GLN A 153 -18.85 -4.11 20.25
CA GLN A 153 -18.75 -2.85 19.47
C GLN A 153 -19.92 -2.65 18.51
N SER A 154 -20.86 -3.58 18.47
CA SER A 154 -22.13 -3.49 17.72
C SER A 154 -23.22 -2.81 18.54
N ASP A 155 -23.04 -2.70 19.86
CA ASP A 155 -24.00 -2.04 20.74
C ASP A 155 -24.01 -0.54 20.43
N LEU A 156 -25.13 -0.07 19.89
CA LEU A 156 -25.33 1.34 19.58
C LEU A 156 -25.40 2.13 20.90
N PRO A 157 -24.68 3.27 21.01
CA PRO A 157 -24.58 3.99 22.27
C PRO A 157 -25.94 4.56 22.68
N ILE A 158 -26.50 4.03 23.77
CA ILE A 158 -27.68 4.61 24.42
C ILE A 158 -27.21 5.79 25.28
N VAL A 159 -27.69 6.99 24.97
CA VAL A 159 -27.36 8.23 25.67
C VAL A 159 -28.48 8.59 26.66
N GLU A 160 -28.12 9.14 27.81
CA GLU A 160 -29.06 9.56 28.85
C GLU A 160 -30.08 10.58 28.29
N GLY A 161 -31.37 10.22 28.34
CA GLY A 161 -32.48 11.04 27.80
C GLY A 161 -33.17 10.48 26.56
N MET A 162 -32.72 9.35 26.00
CA MET A 162 -33.43 8.64 24.93
C MET A 162 -34.73 7.99 25.43
N SER A 163 -35.80 8.07 24.64
CA SER A 163 -37.06 7.39 24.96
C SER A 163 -37.01 5.91 24.57
N GLU A 164 -37.86 5.08 25.18
CA GLU A 164 -37.92 3.63 24.91
C GLU A 164 -38.12 3.33 23.41
N ALA A 165 -38.96 4.12 22.72
CA ALA A 165 -39.19 3.97 21.28
C ALA A 165 -37.94 4.27 20.43
N GLN A 166 -37.10 5.21 20.87
CA GLN A 166 -35.83 5.53 20.18
C GLN A 166 -34.78 4.44 20.39
N ILE A 167 -34.85 3.73 21.51
CA ILE A 167 -33.97 2.59 21.80
C ILE A 167 -34.41 1.37 20.99
N GLU A 168 -35.70 1.15 20.79
CA GLU A 168 -36.22 0.05 19.95
C GLU A 168 -35.87 0.23 18.46
N GLU A 169 -36.03 1.43 17.89
CA GLU A 169 -35.67 1.74 16.48
C GLU A 169 -34.17 1.53 16.16
N ILE A 170 -33.32 1.57 17.18
CA ILE A 170 -31.87 1.41 17.05
C ILE A 170 -31.46 -0.07 17.08
N ASN A 171 -32.29 -0.95 17.66
CA ASN A 171 -31.98 -2.38 17.82
C ASN A 171 -32.61 -3.29 16.74
N GLU A 172 -33.38 -2.75 15.78
CA GLU A 172 -33.87 -3.44 14.56
C GLU A 172 -32.91 -3.28 13.36
#